data_AF-A0A502ZHE1-F1
#
_entry.id   AF-A0A502ZHE1-F1
#
_cell.length_a   1.000
_cell.length_b   1.000
_cell.length_c   1.000
_cell.angle_alpha   90.00
_cell.angle_beta   90.00
_cell.angle_gamma   90.00
#
_symmetry.space_group_name_H-M   'P 1'
#
loop_
_entity.id
_entity.type
_entity.pdbx_description
1 polymer ?
#
loop_
_entity_poly.entity_id
_entity_poly.type
_entity_poly.pdbx_seq_one_letter_code
_entity_poly.pdbx_strand_id
1 'polypeptide(L)'
;MGSPPRQRLAGRLGRHARRARRRARACREARRAARHRARTRQRRRRRRPGAADPRRGREPAPRHHPRCRQSRRRQAERPGPRHGRGGGPARRAHHPGACQGNRPGRQGCRHRRRRCRPPPFPAALALLRLRPGGRRAWLRAQGCGRIGRRPARASRGRVVTAGTFTTADGCALTFDVGGKGQPVLWQHGLGAPLDQPVEVFPQDAALQRVTLMCRGHGASELGDPLRLSIAQFAEDALALLDHLGVEQATVGGISLGAAIALRLASFNAPRVAKLVLARPAWVDGPSIERQHGYHVAAQYLEQYGAEEGAERFRASPEFLEVLAASPDNAASLIGFFKRPRPDTTIALLSRIPLDWPGVSRARIEAIRQPALIIGNDQDYVHPLAYARELASLIPGSRLAEITSKTIDRAAYVAEFRDALAGFLSDRGGDR
;
A
#
# COMPACT_ATOMS: atom_id res chain seq x y z
N MET A 1 -6.37 -43.88 53.30
CA MET A 1 -6.55 -42.41 53.34
C MET A 1 -5.17 -41.76 53.36
N GLY A 2 -4.84 -40.91 52.38
CA GLY A 2 -3.54 -40.23 52.32
C GLY A 2 -3.58 -39.07 51.34
N SER A 3 -4.03 -37.90 51.80
CA SER A 3 -4.08 -36.66 51.02
C SER A 3 -2.67 -36.10 50.76
N PRO A 4 -2.33 -35.60 49.55
CA PRO A 4 -1.06 -34.92 49.31
C PRO A 4 -1.12 -33.43 49.71
N PRO A 5 0.03 -32.75 49.93
CA PRO A 5 0.08 -31.56 50.77
C PRO A 5 -0.27 -30.28 49.98
N ARG A 6 -1.47 -29.73 50.24
CA ARG A 6 -1.96 -28.43 49.74
C ARG A 6 -1.07 -27.22 50.09
N GLN A 7 -0.10 -27.35 51.00
CA GLN A 7 0.71 -26.23 51.49
C GLN A 7 1.86 -25.80 50.56
N ARG A 8 2.37 -26.67 49.66
CA ARG A 8 3.50 -26.30 48.77
C ARG A 8 3.08 -25.50 47.53
N LEU A 9 1.82 -25.56 47.09
CA LEU A 9 1.32 -24.79 45.95
C LEU A 9 1.04 -23.31 46.29
N ALA A 10 0.49 -23.04 47.47
CA ALA A 10 0.18 -21.67 47.93
C ALA A 10 1.44 -20.80 48.07
N GLY A 11 2.56 -21.39 48.53
CA GLY A 11 3.84 -20.70 48.68
C GLY A 11 4.50 -20.31 47.35
N ARG A 12 4.28 -21.06 46.26
CA ARG A 12 4.79 -20.71 44.91
C ARG A 12 3.93 -19.61 44.27
N LEU A 13 2.60 -19.70 44.36
CA LEU A 13 1.68 -18.68 43.82
C LEU A 13 1.88 -17.31 44.49
N GLY A 14 2.11 -17.27 45.81
CA GLY A 14 2.41 -16.03 46.54
C GLY A 14 3.72 -15.34 46.10
N ARG A 15 4.75 -16.10 45.72
CA ARG A 15 6.02 -15.55 45.23
C ARG A 15 5.89 -14.98 43.81
N HIS A 16 5.12 -15.63 42.94
CA HIS A 16 4.82 -15.12 41.59
C HIS A 16 3.99 -13.82 41.64
N ALA A 17 2.97 -13.75 42.49
CA ALA A 17 2.17 -12.53 42.67
C ALA A 17 3.00 -11.36 43.20
N ARG A 18 3.91 -11.59 44.16
CA ARG A 18 4.83 -10.55 44.67
C ARG A 18 5.83 -10.08 43.62
N ARG A 19 6.37 -10.98 42.78
CA ARG A 19 7.25 -10.62 41.66
C ARG A 19 6.51 -9.81 40.59
N ALA A 20 5.28 -10.18 40.26
CA ALA A 20 4.44 -9.44 39.31
C ALA A 20 4.13 -8.01 39.81
N ARG A 21 3.77 -7.84 41.09
CA ARG A 21 3.54 -6.52 41.70
C ARG A 21 4.79 -5.64 41.70
N ARG A 22 5.98 -6.21 41.97
CA ARG A 22 7.26 -5.48 41.89
C ARG A 22 7.58 -5.02 40.46
N ARG A 23 7.38 -5.89 39.47
CA ARG A 23 7.56 -5.54 38.03
C ARG A 23 6.59 -4.43 37.59
N ALA A 24 5.33 -4.51 38.00
CA ALA A 24 4.34 -3.48 37.69
C ALA A 24 4.69 -2.11 38.33
N ARG A 25 5.22 -2.11 39.56
CA ARG A 25 5.70 -0.88 40.22
C ARG A 25 6.91 -0.27 39.50
N ALA A 26 7.90 -1.09 39.15
CA ALA A 26 9.08 -0.65 38.40
C ALA A 26 8.70 -0.06 37.02
N CYS A 27 7.74 -0.68 36.32
CA CYS A 27 7.25 -0.17 35.03
C CYS A 27 6.55 1.20 35.18
N ARG A 28 5.75 1.39 36.24
CA ARG A 28 5.12 2.68 36.54
C ARG A 28 6.13 3.78 36.88
N GLU A 29 7.16 3.45 37.66
CA GLU A 29 8.25 4.37 38.00
C GLU A 29 9.07 4.77 36.76
N ALA A 30 9.40 3.81 35.89
CA ALA A 30 10.09 4.08 34.62
C ALA A 30 9.28 5.00 33.69
N ARG A 31 7.96 4.77 33.57
CA ARG A 31 7.06 5.64 32.79
C ARG A 31 6.98 7.06 33.36
N ARG A 32 6.97 7.22 34.68
CA ARG A 32 7.02 8.54 35.35
C ARG A 32 8.35 9.25 35.08
N ALA A 33 9.47 8.55 35.19
CA ALA A 33 10.80 9.10 34.90
C ALA A 33 10.95 9.54 33.43
N ALA A 34 10.43 8.75 32.48
CA ALA A 34 10.43 9.09 31.06
C ALA A 34 9.61 10.35 30.76
N ARG A 35 8.41 10.48 31.36
CA ARG A 35 7.57 11.69 31.25
C ARG A 35 8.25 12.92 31.83
N HIS A 36 8.94 12.76 32.96
CA HIS A 36 9.73 13.86 33.55
C HIS A 36 10.84 14.31 32.60
N ARG A 37 11.67 13.39 32.10
CA ARG A 37 12.76 13.68 31.15
C ARG A 37 12.27 14.37 29.87
N ALA A 38 11.12 13.94 29.34
CA ALA A 38 10.50 14.55 28.17
C ALA A 38 10.09 16.02 28.43
N ARG A 39 9.46 16.28 29.58
CA ARG A 39 9.09 17.65 30.00
C ARG A 39 10.33 18.53 30.23
N THR A 40 11.41 17.99 30.80
CA THR A 40 12.66 18.74 31.00
C THR A 40 13.33 19.07 29.66
N ARG A 41 13.35 18.14 28.70
CA ARG A 41 13.86 18.37 27.33
C ARG A 41 13.04 19.43 26.59
N GLN A 42 11.72 19.39 26.70
CA GLN A 42 10.83 20.39 26.08
C GLN A 42 11.02 21.79 26.69
N ARG A 43 11.21 21.88 28.01
CA ARG A 43 11.55 23.15 28.68
C ARG A 43 12.93 23.68 28.29
N ARG A 44 13.94 22.81 28.11
CA ARG A 44 15.28 23.20 27.62
C ARG A 44 15.25 23.69 26.16
N ARG A 45 14.40 23.10 25.30
CA ARG A 45 14.20 23.58 23.92
C ARG A 45 13.53 24.95 23.85
N ARG A 46 12.60 25.24 24.78
CA ARG A 46 11.93 26.56 24.87
C ARG A 46 12.77 27.67 25.50
N ARG A 47 13.93 27.35 26.11
CA ARG A 47 14.80 28.30 26.82
C ARG A 47 16.12 28.60 26.09
N ARG A 48 16.33 28.15 24.86
CA ARG A 48 17.51 28.55 24.07
C ARG A 48 17.18 29.80 23.23
N PRO A 49 17.78 30.97 23.49
CA PRO A 49 17.81 32.06 22.53
C PRO A 49 18.87 31.78 21.46
N GLY A 50 18.52 32.02 20.20
CA GLY A 50 19.46 32.27 19.09
C GLY A 50 20.42 31.14 18.68
N ALA A 51 20.06 30.39 17.64
CA ALA A 51 21.03 29.88 16.68
C ALA A 51 20.36 29.86 15.30
N ALA A 52 20.83 30.72 14.42
CA ALA A 52 20.32 30.94 13.07
C ALA A 52 20.54 29.71 12.18
N ASP A 53 19.52 29.37 11.39
CA ASP A 53 19.61 28.43 10.27
C ASP A 53 19.87 29.24 8.98
N PRO A 54 21.03 29.09 8.32
CA PRO A 54 21.40 29.91 7.18
C PRO A 54 20.87 29.29 5.88
N ARG A 55 19.56 29.36 5.63
CA ARG A 55 18.99 28.97 4.32
C ARG A 55 17.52 29.38 4.10
N ARG A 56 17.18 30.65 4.31
CA ARG A 56 16.00 31.27 3.65
C ARG A 56 16.30 32.71 3.27
N GLY A 57 16.73 32.91 2.03
CA GLY A 57 16.76 34.21 1.39
C GLY A 57 15.47 34.46 0.63
N ARG A 58 14.82 35.59 0.97
CA ARG A 58 13.97 36.47 0.15
C ARG A 58 12.54 36.01 -0.18
N GLU A 59 11.59 36.46 0.65
CA GLU A 59 10.26 36.92 0.21
C GLU A 59 10.27 38.46 0.04
N PRO A 60 9.51 39.04 -0.92
CA PRO A 60 9.39 40.48 -1.07
C PRO A 60 8.27 41.09 -0.19
N ALA A 61 8.52 42.33 0.23
CA ALA A 61 7.76 43.15 1.19
C ALA A 61 6.33 43.56 0.72
N PRO A 62 5.44 43.97 1.65
CA PRO A 62 4.01 44.12 1.41
C PRO A 62 3.62 45.51 0.88
N ARG A 63 2.58 45.58 0.04
CA ARG A 63 1.96 46.83 -0.42
C ARG A 63 0.81 47.23 0.50
N HIS A 64 0.85 48.49 0.94
CA HIS A 64 -0.12 49.17 1.78
C HIS A 64 -1.48 49.38 1.08
N HIS A 65 -2.56 49.15 1.83
CA HIS A 65 -3.91 49.66 1.54
C HIS A 65 -4.16 50.94 2.36
N PRO A 66 -4.76 52.00 1.79
CA PRO A 66 -5.43 53.02 2.59
C PRO A 66 -6.93 52.72 2.69
N ARG A 67 -7.47 52.95 3.88
CA ARG A 67 -8.92 53.01 4.17
C ARG A 67 -9.49 54.34 3.68
N CYS A 68 -10.74 54.37 3.24
CA CYS A 68 -11.57 55.57 3.38
C CYS A 68 -13.05 55.20 3.64
N ARG A 69 -13.67 55.94 4.57
CA ARG A 69 -15.07 55.85 5.00
C ARG A 69 -15.97 56.72 4.09
N GLN A 70 -17.22 56.28 3.94
CA GLN A 70 -18.47 57.05 3.85
C GLN A 70 -18.52 58.29 2.92
N SER A 71 -19.39 58.26 1.91
CA SER A 71 -20.69 58.96 1.96
C SER A 71 -21.44 58.93 0.60
N ARG A 72 -22.73 58.54 0.70
CA ARG A 72 -23.96 59.11 0.12
C ARG A 72 -24.06 59.53 -1.37
N ARG A 73 -25.26 59.13 -1.88
CA ARG A 73 -26.14 59.73 -2.92
C ARG A 73 -25.86 59.28 -4.37
N ARG A 74 -26.84 58.55 -4.96
CA ARG A 74 -27.92 59.02 -5.89
C ARG A 74 -27.29 59.43 -7.24
N GLN A 75 -27.74 59.04 -8.42
CA GLN A 75 -28.99 58.54 -9.00
C GLN A 75 -28.64 58.14 -10.45
N ALA A 76 -29.51 57.38 -11.15
CA ALA A 76 -29.84 57.44 -12.60
C ALA A 76 -28.69 57.49 -13.66
N GLU A 77 -28.72 56.95 -14.87
CA GLU A 77 -29.73 56.42 -15.79
C GLU A 77 -28.96 55.74 -16.96
N ARG A 78 -29.68 55.05 -17.85
CA ARG A 78 -29.21 54.31 -19.05
C ARG A 78 -28.79 55.27 -20.23
N PRO A 79 -28.71 54.84 -21.52
CA PRO A 79 -27.81 53.89 -22.22
C PRO A 79 -27.17 54.44 -23.55
N GLY A 80 -26.22 53.69 -24.15
CA GLY A 80 -26.00 53.59 -25.61
C GLY A 80 -24.97 54.54 -26.30
N PRO A 81 -24.75 54.45 -27.65
CA PRO A 81 -23.89 53.44 -28.30
C PRO A 81 -22.98 53.98 -29.46
N ARG A 82 -22.25 53.06 -30.15
CA ARG A 82 -21.62 53.14 -31.51
C ARG A 82 -20.26 53.90 -31.60
N HIS A 83 -19.30 53.69 -32.52
CA HIS A 83 -19.17 53.11 -33.88
C HIS A 83 -17.66 52.86 -34.23
N GLY A 84 -17.38 52.11 -35.32
CA GLY A 84 -16.20 52.25 -36.20
C GLY A 84 -15.27 51.02 -36.25
N ARG A 85 -15.31 50.12 -37.25
CA ARG A 85 -14.72 50.18 -38.63
C ARG A 85 -13.26 50.69 -38.63
N GLY A 86 -12.25 50.07 -39.23
CA GLY A 86 -12.13 48.91 -40.12
C GLY A 86 -10.66 48.78 -40.60
N GLY A 87 -10.39 47.86 -41.53
CA GLY A 87 -9.16 47.86 -42.36
C GLY A 87 -8.20 46.69 -42.16
N GLY A 88 -8.15 45.78 -43.15
CA GLY A 88 -7.16 44.68 -43.26
C GLY A 88 -5.82 45.12 -43.89
N PRO A 89 -5.16 44.29 -44.71
CA PRO A 89 -4.49 43.05 -44.30
C PRO A 89 -2.99 42.97 -44.72
N ALA A 90 -2.30 42.02 -44.08
CA ALA A 90 -1.13 41.21 -44.48
C ALA A 90 -0.23 41.59 -45.68
N ARG A 91 1.10 41.46 -45.51
CA ARG A 91 1.96 40.40 -46.11
C ARG A 91 3.47 40.62 -45.81
N ARG A 92 4.17 39.48 -45.59
CA ARG A 92 5.51 38.99 -46.07
C ARG A 92 6.68 40.00 -46.20
N ALA A 93 7.96 39.66 -46.16
CA ALA A 93 8.85 38.56 -45.75
C ALA A 93 10.28 39.10 -46.07
N HIS A 94 11.33 38.64 -45.36
CA HIS A 94 12.69 38.30 -45.87
C HIS A 94 13.82 38.46 -44.81
N HIS A 95 14.68 37.43 -44.80
CA HIS A 95 16.03 37.25 -44.21
C HIS A 95 17.10 38.20 -44.82
N PRO A 96 18.43 38.13 -44.55
CA PRO A 96 19.26 37.23 -43.69
C PRO A 96 20.37 37.95 -42.85
N GLY A 97 21.22 37.21 -42.13
CA GLY A 97 22.52 37.71 -41.63
C GLY A 97 23.30 36.73 -40.76
N ALA A 98 24.54 36.43 -41.15
CA ALA A 98 25.42 35.40 -40.59
C ALA A 98 26.54 35.96 -39.67
N CYS A 99 27.30 35.01 -39.09
CA CYS A 99 28.73 35.06 -38.71
C CYS A 99 29.17 35.26 -37.23
N GLN A 100 29.92 34.23 -36.79
CA GLN A 100 31.21 34.25 -36.08
C GLN A 100 31.30 34.43 -34.54
N GLY A 101 32.06 33.53 -33.91
CA GLY A 101 33.19 33.95 -33.06
C GLY A 101 33.23 33.52 -31.59
N ASN A 102 34.01 32.45 -31.32
CA ASN A 102 34.92 32.23 -30.17
C ASN A 102 34.44 31.90 -28.73
N ARG A 103 35.11 30.85 -28.21
CA ARG A 103 35.26 30.41 -26.79
C ARG A 103 36.35 31.23 -26.07
N PRO A 104 36.47 31.14 -24.72
CA PRO A 104 37.26 30.10 -24.03
C PRO A 104 36.54 29.59 -22.74
N GLY A 105 36.92 28.56 -21.99
CA GLY A 105 38.00 27.59 -21.98
C GLY A 105 37.73 26.64 -20.80
N ARG A 106 37.83 25.32 -21.00
CA ARG A 106 37.61 24.29 -19.97
C ARG A 106 38.96 23.77 -19.47
N GLN A 107 39.20 23.86 -18.16
CA GLN A 107 40.26 23.10 -17.50
C GLN A 107 39.75 21.71 -17.12
N GLY A 108 40.57 20.71 -17.41
CA GLY A 108 40.27 19.30 -17.20
C GLY A 108 40.67 18.79 -15.83
N CYS A 109 40.13 17.64 -15.46
CA CYS A 109 40.71 16.73 -14.50
C CYS A 109 40.54 15.30 -15.02
N ARG A 110 41.68 14.67 -15.35
CA ARG A 110 41.81 13.26 -15.72
C ARG A 110 41.84 12.43 -14.43
N HIS A 111 40.97 11.43 -14.29
CA HIS A 111 41.15 10.35 -13.31
C HIS A 111 41.20 9.00 -14.02
N ARG A 112 42.36 8.35 -13.88
CA ARG A 112 42.69 7.02 -14.40
C ARG A 112 41.84 5.96 -13.70
N ARG A 113 41.06 5.18 -14.46
CA ARG A 113 40.44 3.94 -13.97
C ARG A 113 41.44 2.79 -14.09
N ARG A 114 41.92 2.27 -12.96
CA ARG A 114 42.59 0.96 -12.89
C ARG A 114 41.52 -0.13 -12.84
N ARG A 115 41.60 -1.08 -13.77
CA ARG A 115 40.83 -2.33 -13.78
C ARG A 115 41.48 -3.30 -12.80
N CYS A 116 40.71 -3.84 -11.85
CA CYS A 116 41.12 -4.99 -11.06
C CYS A 116 40.34 -6.23 -11.55
N ARG A 117 41.08 -7.26 -11.98
CA ARG A 117 40.60 -8.62 -12.26
C ARG A 117 40.58 -9.43 -10.95
N PRO A 118 39.68 -10.42 -10.78
CA PRO A 118 39.75 -11.37 -9.67
C PRO A 118 40.77 -12.50 -9.96
N PRO A 119 41.39 -13.12 -8.94
CA PRO A 119 42.24 -14.30 -9.11
C PRO A 119 41.43 -15.62 -9.17
N PRO A 120 42.02 -16.72 -9.70
CA PRO A 120 41.31 -17.96 -10.01
C PRO A 120 41.26 -18.97 -8.85
N PHE A 121 40.24 -19.84 -8.90
CA PHE A 121 40.14 -21.10 -8.14
C PHE A 121 41.24 -22.09 -8.54
N PRO A 122 41.70 -22.98 -7.64
CA PRO A 122 42.32 -24.23 -8.04
C PRO A 122 41.29 -25.37 -8.11
N ALA A 123 41.32 -26.10 -9.22
CA ALA A 123 40.78 -27.45 -9.37
C ALA A 123 41.95 -28.44 -9.50
N ALA A 124 41.84 -29.60 -8.83
CA ALA A 124 42.60 -30.81 -9.11
C ALA A 124 41.74 -31.99 -8.61
N LEU A 125 41.24 -32.86 -9.50
CA LEU A 125 41.82 -34.15 -9.95
C LEU A 125 41.81 -35.22 -8.83
N ALA A 126 41.43 -36.49 -9.00
CA ALA A 126 40.97 -37.27 -10.14
C ALA A 126 40.43 -38.64 -9.64
N LEU A 127 39.54 -39.23 -10.44
CA LEU A 127 39.47 -40.64 -10.84
C LEU A 127 39.77 -41.77 -9.82
N LEU A 128 38.80 -42.68 -9.67
CA LEU A 128 39.09 -44.09 -9.96
C LEU A 128 37.86 -44.83 -10.53
N ARG A 129 38.17 -45.66 -11.52
CA ARG A 129 37.30 -46.38 -12.45
C ARG A 129 36.97 -47.78 -11.93
N LEU A 130 35.75 -48.23 -12.28
CA LEU A 130 35.36 -49.55 -12.83
C LEU A 130 35.72 -50.83 -12.04
N ARG A 131 34.73 -51.71 -11.85
CA ARG A 131 34.46 -52.83 -12.80
C ARG A 131 33.18 -53.64 -12.48
N PRO A 132 32.69 -54.46 -13.43
CA PRO A 132 31.28 -54.84 -13.58
C PRO A 132 31.01 -56.36 -13.47
N GLY A 133 29.73 -56.73 -13.49
CA GLY A 133 29.23 -58.07 -13.80
C GLY A 133 27.78 -58.20 -13.35
N GLY A 134 26.80 -58.70 -14.10
CA GLY A 134 26.75 -59.23 -15.45
C GLY A 134 25.27 -59.43 -15.84
N ARG A 135 25.04 -59.52 -17.15
CA ARG A 135 24.09 -60.38 -17.91
C ARG A 135 22.91 -61.00 -17.14
N ARG A 136 21.70 -61.19 -17.67
CA ARG A 136 20.98 -61.00 -18.94
C ARG A 136 19.58 -61.56 -18.61
N ALA A 137 18.49 -61.01 -19.16
CA ALA A 137 17.49 -61.78 -19.91
C ALA A 137 16.14 -61.05 -20.03
N TRP A 138 15.70 -61.07 -21.27
CA TRP A 138 14.42 -60.73 -21.87
C TRP A 138 13.17 -61.24 -21.15
N LEU A 139 12.14 -60.40 -21.13
CA LEU A 139 10.76 -60.80 -21.44
C LEU A 139 10.09 -59.71 -22.28
N ARG A 140 9.58 -60.11 -23.46
CA ARG A 140 8.67 -59.32 -24.30
C ARG A 140 7.29 -59.30 -23.65
N ALA A 141 6.58 -58.18 -23.76
CA ALA A 141 5.36 -58.05 -24.57
C ALA A 141 4.32 -57.07 -23.98
N GLN A 142 3.76 -56.26 -24.88
CA GLN A 142 2.40 -55.72 -24.90
C GLN A 142 2.07 -54.46 -24.06
N GLY A 143 2.00 -53.34 -24.80
CA GLY A 143 0.82 -52.47 -24.90
C GLY A 143 0.37 -51.71 -23.66
N CYS A 144 0.55 -50.38 -23.67
CA CYS A 144 -0.57 -49.45 -23.47
C CYS A 144 -0.15 -48.02 -23.88
N GLY A 145 -1.12 -47.25 -24.34
CA GLY A 145 -0.93 -46.04 -25.14
C GLY A 145 -0.09 -44.92 -24.52
N ARG A 146 0.53 -44.16 -25.42
CA ARG A 146 1.04 -42.81 -25.13
C ARG A 146 -0.07 -41.99 -24.47
N ILE A 147 0.03 -41.77 -23.17
CA ILE A 147 -0.69 -40.69 -22.49
C ILE A 147 -0.03 -39.40 -22.95
N GLY A 148 -0.49 -38.89 -24.08
CA GLY A 148 -0.24 -37.51 -24.48
C GLY A 148 -0.79 -36.60 -23.39
N ARG A 149 0.09 -35.78 -22.81
CA ARG A 149 -0.30 -34.69 -21.92
C ARG A 149 -1.33 -33.83 -22.66
N ARG A 150 -2.61 -33.90 -22.25
CA ARG A 150 -3.63 -32.94 -22.71
C ARG A 150 -3.21 -31.57 -22.21
N PRO A 151 -3.09 -30.55 -23.08
CA PRO A 151 -2.88 -29.18 -22.61
C PRO A 151 -4.10 -28.77 -21.78
N ALA A 152 -3.84 -28.10 -20.66
CA ALA A 152 -4.87 -27.51 -19.82
C ALA A 152 -5.78 -26.64 -20.70
N ARG A 153 -7.09 -26.84 -20.55
CA ARG A 153 -8.13 -26.11 -21.27
C ARG A 153 -7.96 -24.61 -20.96
N ALA A 154 -7.50 -23.83 -21.92
CA ALA A 154 -7.41 -22.38 -21.80
C ALA A 154 -8.81 -21.84 -21.51
N SER A 155 -9.00 -21.26 -20.32
CA SER A 155 -10.14 -20.39 -20.05
C SER A 155 -10.10 -19.27 -21.08
N ARG A 156 -11.21 -19.04 -21.79
CA ARG A 156 -11.37 -17.95 -22.77
C ARG A 156 -10.72 -16.68 -22.22
N GLY A 157 -9.67 -16.21 -22.90
CA GLY A 157 -8.71 -15.25 -22.39
C GLY A 157 -9.38 -13.97 -21.90
N ARG A 158 -9.19 -13.64 -20.61
CA ARG A 158 -9.41 -12.29 -20.11
C ARG A 158 -8.45 -11.37 -20.86
N VAL A 159 -8.97 -10.37 -21.56
CA VAL A 159 -8.13 -9.29 -22.11
C VAL A 159 -7.68 -8.44 -20.91
N VAL A 160 -6.46 -8.74 -20.48
CA VAL A 160 -5.72 -8.09 -19.39
C VAL A 160 -4.65 -7.26 -20.10
N THR A 161 -4.84 -5.95 -20.16
CA THR A 161 -3.83 -5.04 -20.71
C THR A 161 -2.94 -4.58 -19.55
N ALA A 162 -1.75 -5.17 -19.48
CA ALA A 162 -0.71 -4.69 -18.58
C ALA A 162 -0.02 -3.46 -19.20
N GLY A 163 0.23 -2.44 -18.37
CA GLY A 163 0.92 -1.22 -18.76
C GLY A 163 1.88 -0.73 -17.70
N THR A 164 2.70 0.25 -18.08
CA THR A 164 3.58 0.99 -17.17
C THR A 164 3.37 2.47 -17.39
N PHE A 165 3.33 3.25 -16.31
CA PHE A 165 3.39 4.71 -16.39
C PHE A 165 4.39 5.26 -15.37
N THR A 166 4.85 6.48 -15.61
CA THR A 166 5.80 7.15 -14.72
C THR A 166 5.09 8.25 -13.95
N THR A 167 5.20 8.23 -12.63
CA THR A 167 4.65 9.27 -11.75
C THR A 167 5.42 10.59 -11.89
N ALA A 168 4.86 11.68 -11.35
CA ALA A 168 5.49 13.01 -11.40
C ALA A 168 6.88 13.07 -10.72
N ASP A 169 7.15 12.21 -9.74
CA ASP A 169 8.45 12.07 -9.09
C ASP A 169 9.38 11.06 -9.78
N GLY A 170 9.02 10.59 -10.98
CA GLY A 170 9.87 9.75 -11.83
C GLY A 170 9.83 8.25 -11.52
N CYS A 171 8.90 7.77 -10.70
CA CYS A 171 8.79 6.35 -10.34
C CYS A 171 8.00 5.59 -11.42
N ALA A 172 8.58 4.53 -11.98
CA ALA A 172 7.89 3.68 -12.95
C ALA A 172 7.00 2.64 -12.25
N LEU A 173 5.68 2.74 -12.48
CA LEU A 173 4.68 1.87 -11.87
C LEU A 173 3.94 1.07 -12.92
N THR A 174 3.77 -0.22 -12.64
CA THR A 174 3.00 -1.14 -13.48
C THR A 174 1.54 -1.19 -13.05
N PHE A 175 0.64 -1.35 -14.00
CA PHE A 175 -0.79 -1.49 -13.75
C PHE A 175 -1.40 -2.51 -14.69
N ASP A 176 -2.60 -2.92 -14.36
CA ASP A 176 -3.39 -3.87 -15.13
C ASP A 176 -4.82 -3.34 -15.33
N VAL A 177 -5.31 -3.45 -16.57
CA VAL A 177 -6.69 -3.13 -16.95
C VAL A 177 -7.37 -4.37 -17.51
N GLY A 178 -8.48 -4.78 -16.90
CA GLY A 178 -9.32 -5.88 -17.38
C GLY A 178 -10.75 -5.45 -17.63
N GLY A 179 -11.29 -5.74 -18.81
CA GLY A 179 -12.64 -5.33 -19.20
C GLY A 179 -12.71 -3.96 -19.88
N LYS A 180 -13.91 -3.52 -20.27
CA LYS A 180 -14.13 -2.31 -21.10
C LYS A 180 -15.31 -1.43 -20.64
N GLY A 181 -15.95 -1.78 -19.53
CA GLY A 181 -17.12 -1.05 -19.03
C GLY A 181 -16.78 0.06 -18.03
N GLN A 182 -17.65 0.24 -17.03
CA GLN A 182 -17.50 1.27 -16.00
C GLN A 182 -16.18 1.09 -15.22
N PRO A 183 -15.35 2.14 -15.09
CA PRO A 183 -14.05 2.03 -14.45
C PRO A 183 -14.18 1.80 -12.95
N VAL A 184 -13.50 0.77 -12.47
CA VAL A 184 -13.34 0.42 -11.06
C VAL A 184 -11.87 0.35 -10.72
N LEU A 185 -11.36 1.37 -10.03
CA LEU A 185 -10.04 1.31 -9.40
C LEU A 185 -10.12 0.33 -8.23
N TRP A 186 -9.61 -0.89 -8.43
CA TRP A 186 -9.68 -2.00 -7.49
C TRP A 186 -8.29 -2.40 -7.03
N GLN A 187 -7.95 -2.03 -5.79
CA GLN A 187 -6.59 -2.03 -5.30
C GLN A 187 -6.26 -3.25 -4.42
N HIS A 188 -5.07 -3.83 -4.64
CA HIS A 188 -4.57 -4.97 -3.89
C HIS A 188 -4.13 -4.62 -2.45
N GLY A 189 -4.02 -5.65 -1.59
CA GLY A 189 -3.46 -5.52 -0.24
C GLY A 189 -1.93 -5.44 -0.19
N LEU A 190 -1.37 -5.18 0.99
CA LEU A 190 0.08 -5.12 1.19
C LEU A 190 0.73 -6.46 0.84
N GLY A 191 1.73 -6.43 -0.05
CA GLY A 191 2.47 -7.61 -0.51
C GLY A 191 1.69 -8.56 -1.43
N ALA A 192 0.42 -8.27 -1.74
CA ALA A 192 -0.38 -9.14 -2.58
C ALA A 192 0.05 -9.07 -4.06
N PRO A 193 -0.07 -10.18 -4.81
CA PRO A 193 0.08 -10.18 -6.26
C PRO A 193 -1.21 -9.64 -6.94
N LEU A 194 -1.13 -9.46 -8.27
CA LEU A 194 -2.28 -9.06 -9.10
C LEU A 194 -3.43 -10.07 -9.08
N ASP A 195 -3.16 -11.33 -8.76
CA ASP A 195 -4.18 -12.38 -8.69
C ASP A 195 -5.22 -12.13 -7.59
N GLN A 196 -4.84 -11.52 -6.46
CA GLN A 196 -5.75 -11.24 -5.35
C GLN A 196 -6.94 -10.36 -5.76
N PRO A 197 -6.75 -9.15 -6.33
CA PRO A 197 -7.88 -8.36 -6.80
C PRO A 197 -8.66 -9.06 -7.92
N VAL A 198 -7.97 -9.78 -8.81
CA VAL A 198 -8.54 -10.53 -9.94
C VAL A 198 -9.44 -11.70 -9.51
N GLU A 199 -9.09 -12.35 -8.39
CA GLU A 199 -9.80 -13.50 -7.82
C GLU A 199 -11.19 -13.09 -7.33
N VAL A 200 -11.30 -11.96 -6.63
CA VAL A 200 -12.55 -11.55 -5.98
C VAL A 200 -13.36 -10.53 -6.80
N PHE A 201 -12.83 -10.04 -7.91
CA PHE A 201 -13.55 -9.13 -8.79
C PHE A 201 -14.63 -9.88 -9.60
N PRO A 202 -15.86 -9.34 -9.73
CA PRO A 202 -16.92 -9.98 -10.49
C PRO A 202 -16.57 -10.09 -11.98
N GLN A 203 -17.04 -11.17 -12.61
CA GLN A 203 -16.86 -11.38 -14.05
C GLN A 203 -18.00 -10.72 -14.81
N ASP A 204 -17.92 -9.40 -14.95
CA ASP A 204 -18.94 -8.61 -15.65
C ASP A 204 -18.28 -7.78 -16.76
N ALA A 205 -18.80 -7.93 -18.00
CA ALA A 205 -18.33 -7.17 -19.15
C ALA A 205 -18.68 -5.68 -19.07
N ALA A 206 -19.67 -5.32 -18.25
CA ALA A 206 -20.06 -3.94 -17.97
C ALA A 206 -19.11 -3.23 -16.99
N LEU A 207 -18.08 -3.91 -16.49
CA LEU A 207 -17.07 -3.35 -15.61
C LEU A 207 -15.69 -3.35 -16.29
N GLN A 208 -14.88 -2.36 -15.92
CA GLN A 208 -13.46 -2.30 -16.24
C GLN A 208 -12.68 -2.21 -14.93
N ARG A 209 -11.99 -3.29 -14.55
CA ARG A 209 -11.09 -3.28 -13.41
C ARG A 209 -9.79 -2.58 -13.81
N VAL A 210 -9.38 -1.62 -13.00
CA VAL A 210 -8.07 -0.97 -13.04
C VAL A 210 -7.35 -1.28 -11.73
N THR A 211 -6.17 -1.89 -11.78
CA THR A 211 -5.36 -2.18 -10.60
C THR A 211 -3.96 -1.64 -10.80
N LEU A 212 -3.54 -0.70 -9.95
CA LEU A 212 -2.15 -0.26 -9.87
C LEU A 212 -1.34 -1.27 -9.04
N MET A 213 -0.15 -1.66 -9.48
CA MET A 213 0.83 -2.24 -8.57
C MET A 213 1.51 -1.11 -7.82
N CYS A 214 1.20 -0.97 -6.52
CA CYS A 214 1.80 0.07 -5.69
C CYS A 214 3.34 -0.01 -5.69
N ARG A 215 3.99 1.08 -5.32
CA ARG A 215 5.45 1.14 -5.20
C ARG A 215 5.99 -0.08 -4.43
N GLY A 216 7.07 -0.67 -4.94
CA GLY A 216 7.72 -1.83 -4.35
C GLY A 216 6.96 -3.16 -4.47
N HIS A 217 5.81 -3.19 -5.15
CA HIS A 217 5.03 -4.40 -5.44
C HIS A 217 5.18 -4.83 -6.90
N GLY A 218 5.15 -6.14 -7.14
CA GLY A 218 5.30 -6.70 -8.49
C GLY A 218 6.53 -6.15 -9.20
N ALA A 219 6.31 -5.68 -10.44
CA ALA A 219 7.32 -5.06 -11.28
C ALA A 219 7.46 -3.54 -11.06
N SER A 220 6.60 -2.91 -10.26
CA SER A 220 6.71 -1.49 -9.95
C SER A 220 7.99 -1.17 -9.18
N GLU A 221 8.55 0.00 -9.45
CA GLU A 221 9.70 0.52 -8.72
C GLU A 221 9.33 0.86 -7.27
N LEU A 222 10.34 0.92 -6.40
CA LEU A 222 10.14 1.35 -5.01
C LEU A 222 10.05 2.89 -4.91
N GLY A 223 10.80 3.60 -5.76
CA GLY A 223 11.05 5.03 -5.59
C GLY A 223 11.86 5.33 -4.33
N ASP A 224 11.73 6.56 -3.80
CA ASP A 224 12.33 6.94 -2.52
C ASP A 224 11.62 6.22 -1.34
N PRO A 225 12.32 5.35 -0.59
CA PRO A 225 11.74 4.63 0.54
C PRO A 225 11.17 5.54 1.64
N LEU A 226 11.64 6.78 1.76
CA LEU A 226 11.15 7.74 2.75
C LEU A 226 9.76 8.29 2.40
N ARG A 227 9.33 8.13 1.15
CA ARG A 227 8.01 8.57 0.66
C ARG A 227 6.95 7.48 0.72
N LEU A 228 7.31 6.25 1.11
CA LEU A 228 6.36 5.16 1.26
C LEU A 228 5.34 5.49 2.34
N SER A 229 4.11 5.73 1.90
CA SER A 229 2.95 6.04 2.73
C SER A 229 1.67 5.68 1.97
N ILE A 230 0.60 5.43 2.71
CA ILE A 230 -0.74 5.25 2.14
C ILE A 230 -1.16 6.52 1.38
N ALA A 231 -0.73 7.69 1.86
CA ALA A 231 -0.93 8.94 1.17
C ALA A 231 -0.31 8.97 -0.22
N GLN A 232 0.97 8.61 -0.34
CA GLN A 232 1.64 8.55 -1.63
C GLN A 232 1.01 7.51 -2.56
N PHE A 233 0.58 6.35 -2.03
CA PHE A 233 -0.08 5.34 -2.87
C PHE A 233 -1.44 5.81 -3.41
N ALA A 234 -2.18 6.63 -2.65
CA ALA A 234 -3.39 7.25 -3.15
C ALA A 234 -3.12 8.28 -4.25
N GLU A 235 -2.08 9.11 -4.10
CA GLU A 235 -1.67 10.04 -5.16
C GLU A 235 -1.23 9.29 -6.43
N ASP A 236 -0.51 8.18 -6.29
CA ASP A 236 -0.10 7.36 -7.44
C ASP A 236 -1.33 6.75 -8.15
N ALA A 237 -2.31 6.27 -7.39
CA ALA A 237 -3.54 5.71 -7.95
C ALA A 237 -4.40 6.77 -8.64
N LEU A 238 -4.45 7.99 -8.10
CA LEU A 238 -5.09 9.13 -8.74
C LEU A 238 -4.38 9.52 -10.05
N ALA A 239 -3.04 9.56 -10.03
CA ALA A 239 -2.23 9.83 -11.21
C ALA A 239 -2.42 8.76 -12.29
N LEU A 240 -2.64 7.50 -11.91
CA LEU A 240 -3.01 6.45 -12.87
C LEU A 240 -4.37 6.73 -13.52
N LEU A 241 -5.38 7.18 -12.76
CA LEU A 241 -6.67 7.57 -13.34
C LEU A 241 -6.50 8.71 -14.35
N ASP A 242 -5.69 9.72 -14.03
CA ASP A 242 -5.38 10.81 -14.96
C ASP A 242 -4.66 10.31 -16.22
N HIS A 243 -3.66 9.42 -16.05
CA HIS A 243 -2.93 8.81 -17.16
C HIS A 243 -3.85 8.02 -18.11
N LEU A 244 -4.88 7.36 -17.57
CA LEU A 244 -5.87 6.60 -18.34
C LEU A 244 -7.02 7.47 -18.87
N GLY A 245 -7.04 8.78 -18.57
CA GLY A 245 -8.14 9.67 -18.96
C GLY A 245 -9.46 9.38 -18.23
N VAL A 246 -9.41 8.79 -17.04
CA VAL A 246 -10.58 8.44 -16.23
C VAL A 246 -10.90 9.58 -15.27
N GLU A 247 -11.92 10.37 -15.59
CA GLU A 247 -12.35 11.51 -14.77
C GLU A 247 -13.01 11.07 -13.46
N GLN A 248 -13.81 10.00 -13.47
CA GLN A 248 -14.47 9.48 -12.28
C GLN A 248 -14.53 7.95 -12.34
N ALA A 249 -14.31 7.28 -11.20
CA ALA A 249 -14.37 5.83 -11.10
C ALA A 249 -15.06 5.39 -9.81
N THR A 250 -15.56 4.15 -9.78
CA THR A 250 -15.73 3.47 -8.48
C THR A 250 -14.34 3.17 -7.93
N VAL A 251 -14.11 3.44 -6.65
CA VAL A 251 -12.81 3.23 -6.02
C VAL A 251 -12.97 2.26 -4.86
N GLY A 252 -12.10 1.26 -4.81
CA GLY A 252 -12.10 0.30 -3.71
C GLY A 252 -10.85 -0.54 -3.65
N GLY A 253 -10.77 -1.38 -2.62
CA GLY A 253 -9.72 -2.37 -2.53
C GLY A 253 -9.76 -3.19 -1.26
N ILE A 254 -8.74 -4.02 -1.10
CA ILE A 254 -8.62 -4.98 0.00
C ILE A 254 -7.51 -4.51 0.93
N SER A 255 -7.78 -4.41 2.24
CA SER A 255 -6.77 -4.06 3.26
C SER A 255 -6.06 -2.72 2.95
N LEU A 256 -4.78 -2.73 2.52
CA LEU A 256 -4.07 -1.55 2.02
C LEU A 256 -4.86 -0.84 0.91
N GLY A 257 -5.49 -1.60 0.01
CA GLY A 257 -6.33 -1.04 -1.04
C GLY A 257 -7.58 -0.33 -0.49
N ALA A 258 -8.17 -0.83 0.59
CA ALA A 258 -9.27 -0.15 1.28
C ALA A 258 -8.81 1.16 1.91
N ALA A 259 -7.60 1.20 2.48
CA ALA A 259 -7.01 2.42 3.03
C ALA A 259 -6.74 3.49 1.96
N ILE A 260 -6.23 3.08 0.80
CA ILE A 260 -6.05 3.95 -0.37
C ILE A 260 -7.40 4.50 -0.84
N ALA A 261 -8.41 3.62 -0.97
CA ALA A 261 -9.75 4.00 -1.39
C ALA A 261 -10.44 4.97 -0.43
N LEU A 262 -10.35 4.73 0.88
CA LEU A 262 -10.89 5.61 1.92
C LEU A 262 -10.27 7.01 1.81
N ARG A 263 -8.95 7.07 1.61
CA ARG A 263 -8.25 8.34 1.42
C ARG A 263 -8.75 9.08 0.17
N LEU A 264 -8.85 8.41 -0.97
CA LEU A 264 -9.36 9.01 -2.20
C LEU A 264 -10.79 9.54 -2.03
N ALA A 265 -11.68 8.78 -1.39
CA ALA A 265 -13.05 9.23 -1.13
C ALA A 265 -13.10 10.48 -0.24
N SER A 266 -12.19 10.61 0.73
CA SER A 266 -12.15 11.73 1.68
C SER A 266 -11.43 12.99 1.20
N PHE A 267 -10.50 12.88 0.25
CA PHE A 267 -9.70 14.02 -0.23
C PHE A 267 -9.96 14.36 -1.71
N ASN A 268 -10.52 13.43 -2.48
CA ASN A 268 -10.74 13.56 -3.91
C ASN A 268 -12.18 13.16 -4.27
N ALA A 269 -13.14 13.53 -3.42
CA ALA A 269 -14.54 13.10 -3.51
C ALA A 269 -15.17 13.19 -4.93
N PRO A 270 -14.95 14.26 -5.72
CA PRO A 270 -15.50 14.34 -7.09
C PRO A 270 -15.01 13.24 -8.04
N ARG A 271 -13.85 12.64 -7.77
CA ARG A 271 -13.24 11.57 -8.58
C ARG A 271 -13.80 10.18 -8.23
N VAL A 272 -14.61 10.07 -7.19
CA VAL A 272 -15.12 8.79 -6.66
C VAL A 272 -16.63 8.72 -6.84
N ALA A 273 -17.10 7.80 -7.71
CA ALA A 273 -18.52 7.55 -7.95
C ALA A 273 -19.14 6.69 -6.83
N LYS A 274 -18.43 5.64 -6.43
CA LYS A 274 -18.81 4.72 -5.35
C LYS A 274 -17.54 4.29 -4.60
N LEU A 275 -17.71 3.87 -3.35
CA LEU A 275 -16.62 3.42 -2.47
C LEU A 275 -16.79 1.95 -2.08
N VAL A 276 -15.72 1.16 -2.16
CA VAL A 276 -15.69 -0.21 -1.61
C VAL A 276 -14.51 -0.42 -0.69
N LEU A 277 -14.77 -0.75 0.58
CA LEU A 277 -13.76 -0.99 1.61
C LEU A 277 -13.82 -2.46 2.05
N ALA A 278 -12.95 -3.30 1.50
CA ALA A 278 -12.89 -4.71 1.88
C ALA A 278 -11.78 -4.98 2.88
N ARG A 279 -12.13 -5.65 3.99
CA ARG A 279 -11.21 -5.97 5.10
C ARG A 279 -10.38 -4.75 5.52
N PRO A 280 -11.01 -3.63 5.92
CA PRO A 280 -10.28 -2.43 6.29
C PRO A 280 -9.34 -2.71 7.46
N ALA A 281 -8.07 -2.32 7.33
CA ALA A 281 -7.06 -2.48 8.39
C ALA A 281 -6.94 -1.25 9.31
N TRP A 282 -7.65 -0.18 8.98
CA TRP A 282 -7.67 1.09 9.71
C TRP A 282 -9.08 1.70 9.67
N VAL A 283 -9.38 2.53 10.67
CA VAL A 283 -10.59 3.38 10.71
C VAL A 283 -10.15 4.84 10.60
N ASP A 284 -9.93 5.54 11.71
CA ASP A 284 -9.61 6.97 11.79
C ASP A 284 -8.23 7.26 12.42
N GLY A 285 -7.38 6.23 12.55
CA GLY A 285 -6.05 6.35 13.12
C GLY A 285 -5.15 5.13 12.87
N PRO A 286 -3.88 5.16 13.33
CA PRO A 286 -2.95 4.05 13.22
C PRO A 286 -3.43 2.79 13.94
N SER A 287 -3.20 1.61 13.33
CA SER A 287 -3.48 0.30 13.92
C SER A 287 -2.20 -0.50 14.18
N ILE A 288 -1.26 0.13 14.88
CA ILE A 288 0.10 -0.41 15.08
C ILE A 288 0.08 -1.80 15.73
N GLU A 289 -0.81 -2.01 16.70
CA GLU A 289 -0.90 -3.29 17.42
C GLU A 289 -1.35 -4.43 16.50
N ARG A 290 -2.37 -4.21 15.67
CA ARG A 290 -2.88 -5.24 14.73
C ARG A 290 -1.93 -5.52 13.57
N GLN A 291 -1.06 -4.56 13.26
CA GLN A 291 -0.12 -4.68 12.15
C GLN A 291 1.32 -4.97 12.59
N HIS A 292 1.56 -5.10 13.90
CA HIS A 292 2.88 -5.29 14.47
C HIS A 292 3.61 -6.51 13.88
N GLY A 293 2.89 -7.60 13.60
CA GLY A 293 3.45 -8.81 12.98
C GLY A 293 4.16 -8.56 11.64
N TYR A 294 3.71 -7.58 10.84
CA TYR A 294 4.39 -7.21 9.60
C TYR A 294 5.74 -6.55 9.88
N HIS A 295 5.79 -5.62 10.83
CA HIS A 295 7.02 -4.92 11.19
C HIS A 295 8.06 -5.90 11.76
N VAL A 296 7.62 -6.83 12.60
CA VAL A 296 8.49 -7.88 13.14
C VAL A 296 8.97 -8.82 12.04
N ALA A 297 8.09 -9.24 11.12
CA ALA A 297 8.52 -10.02 9.95
C ALA A 297 9.60 -9.31 9.11
N ALA A 298 9.49 -7.99 8.96
CA ALA A 298 10.52 -7.17 8.29
C ALA A 298 11.88 -7.27 9.00
N GLN A 299 11.89 -7.16 10.33
CA GLN A 299 13.11 -7.24 11.14
C GLN A 299 13.77 -8.62 11.02
N TYR A 300 12.98 -9.70 11.06
CA TYR A 300 13.52 -11.05 10.87
C TYR A 300 14.05 -11.26 9.46
N LEU A 301 13.35 -10.76 8.44
CA LEU A 301 13.78 -10.84 7.04
C LEU A 301 15.07 -10.05 6.81
N GLU A 302 15.21 -8.86 7.40
CA GLU A 302 16.40 -8.01 7.32
C GLU A 302 17.59 -8.64 8.05
N GLN A 303 17.38 -9.19 9.24
CA GLN A 303 18.46 -9.70 10.08
C GLN A 303 18.97 -11.09 9.65
N TYR A 304 18.07 -11.98 9.22
CA TYR A 304 18.39 -13.40 9.01
C TYR A 304 18.11 -13.87 7.57
N GLY A 305 17.62 -13.00 6.69
CA GLY A 305 17.24 -13.38 5.34
C GLY A 305 15.95 -14.19 5.27
N ALA A 306 15.64 -14.72 4.09
CA ALA A 306 14.34 -15.32 3.79
C ALA A 306 14.06 -16.63 4.55
N GLU A 307 14.96 -17.60 4.45
CA GLU A 307 14.73 -18.95 4.97
C GLU A 307 14.82 -19.00 6.51
N GLU A 308 15.98 -18.61 7.06
CA GLU A 308 16.20 -18.56 8.50
C GLU A 308 15.30 -17.52 9.18
N GLY A 309 15.05 -16.37 8.54
CA GLY A 309 14.13 -15.36 9.06
C GLY A 309 12.70 -15.89 9.17
N ALA A 310 12.22 -16.66 8.20
CA ALA A 310 10.90 -17.26 8.26
C ALA A 310 10.80 -18.30 9.38
N GLU A 311 11.83 -19.14 9.57
CA GLU A 311 11.87 -20.13 10.64
C GLU A 311 11.85 -19.47 12.03
N ARG A 312 12.72 -18.47 12.24
CA ARG A 312 12.78 -17.74 13.51
C ARG A 312 11.50 -16.94 13.78
N PHE A 313 10.93 -16.33 12.75
CA PHE A 313 9.67 -15.61 12.87
C PHE A 313 8.51 -16.54 13.27
N ARG A 314 8.46 -17.78 12.74
CA ARG A 314 7.44 -18.77 13.17
C ARG A 314 7.50 -19.11 14.66
N ALA A 315 8.67 -19.00 15.27
CA ALA A 315 8.86 -19.23 16.70
C ALA A 315 8.60 -17.96 17.54
N SER A 316 8.34 -16.81 16.90
CA SER A 316 8.16 -15.54 17.62
C SER A 316 6.78 -15.46 18.30
N PRO A 317 6.68 -14.77 19.46
CA PRO A 317 5.40 -14.56 20.12
C PRO A 317 4.36 -13.87 19.22
N GLU A 318 4.78 -12.92 18.40
CA GLU A 318 3.91 -12.17 17.50
C GLU A 318 3.30 -13.06 16.41
N PHE A 319 4.09 -14.00 15.85
CA PHE A 319 3.56 -14.95 14.89
C PHE A 319 2.58 -15.93 15.55
N LEU A 320 2.92 -16.46 16.72
CA LEU A 320 2.08 -17.42 17.43
C LEU A 320 0.74 -16.81 17.87
N GLU A 321 0.73 -15.53 18.25
CA GLU A 321 -0.49 -14.78 18.54
C GLU A 321 -1.40 -14.68 17.31
N VAL A 322 -0.84 -14.29 16.16
CA VAL A 322 -1.59 -14.22 14.89
C VAL A 322 -2.09 -15.60 14.47
N LEU A 323 -1.24 -16.63 14.56
CA LEU A 323 -1.59 -18.00 14.17
C LEU A 323 -2.76 -18.56 15.00
N ALA A 324 -2.75 -18.30 16.31
CA ALA A 324 -3.82 -18.75 17.20
C ALA A 324 -5.18 -18.11 16.87
N ALA A 325 -5.17 -16.87 16.37
CA ALA A 325 -6.38 -16.12 16.06
C ALA A 325 -6.83 -16.21 14.60
N SER A 326 -5.89 -16.31 13.64
CA SER A 326 -6.18 -16.31 12.20
C SER A 326 -5.05 -17.02 11.42
N PRO A 327 -5.19 -18.33 11.14
CA PRO A 327 -4.24 -19.09 10.32
C PRO A 327 -3.98 -18.49 8.94
N ASP A 328 -4.99 -17.89 8.29
CA ASP A 328 -4.86 -17.21 6.98
C ASP A 328 -3.92 -15.98 7.07
N ASN A 329 -4.06 -15.18 8.13
CA ASN A 329 -3.17 -14.04 8.35
C ASN A 329 -1.74 -14.49 8.65
N ALA A 330 -1.56 -15.55 9.45
CA ALA A 330 -0.25 -16.14 9.73
C ALA A 330 0.41 -16.67 8.45
N ALA A 331 -0.33 -17.39 7.61
CA ALA A 331 0.15 -17.84 6.30
C ALA A 331 0.57 -16.66 5.41
N SER A 332 -0.20 -15.57 5.43
CA SER A 332 0.12 -14.34 4.69
C SER A 332 1.42 -13.70 5.18
N LEU A 333 1.66 -13.62 6.50
CA LEU A 333 2.90 -13.08 7.06
C LEU A 333 4.14 -13.88 6.64
N ILE A 334 4.03 -15.21 6.59
CA ILE A 334 5.10 -16.08 6.07
C ILE A 334 5.33 -15.87 4.58
N GLY A 335 4.28 -15.57 3.82
CA GLY A 335 4.36 -15.30 2.39
C GLY A 335 5.37 -14.19 2.05
N PHE A 336 5.57 -13.21 2.93
CA PHE A 336 6.53 -12.12 2.69
C PHE A 336 7.98 -12.58 2.58
N PHE A 337 8.37 -13.62 3.33
CA PHE A 337 9.72 -14.18 3.25
C PHE A 337 9.99 -14.89 1.92
N LYS A 338 8.94 -15.26 1.17
CA LYS A 338 9.05 -15.93 -0.13
C LYS A 338 9.06 -14.95 -1.31
N ARG A 339 8.97 -13.64 -1.06
CA ARG A 339 8.92 -12.65 -2.13
C ARG A 339 10.29 -12.50 -2.80
N PRO A 340 10.34 -12.31 -4.13
CA PRO A 340 11.60 -12.31 -4.89
C PRO A 340 12.49 -11.08 -4.64
N ARG A 341 11.93 -10.02 -4.04
CA ARG A 341 12.62 -8.73 -3.80
C ARG A 341 12.62 -8.44 -2.29
N PRO A 342 13.58 -9.00 -1.52
CA PRO A 342 13.61 -8.85 -0.07
C PRO A 342 13.77 -7.39 0.35
N ASP A 343 14.64 -6.61 -0.29
CA ASP A 343 14.87 -5.20 0.07
C ASP A 343 13.60 -4.34 -0.04
N THR A 344 12.82 -4.51 -1.12
CA THR A 344 11.55 -3.78 -1.26
C THR A 344 10.50 -4.30 -0.29
N THR A 345 10.54 -5.60 0.03
CA THR A 345 9.65 -6.20 1.02
C THR A 345 9.93 -5.65 2.41
N ILE A 346 11.20 -5.59 2.83
CA ILE A 346 11.64 -4.99 4.10
C ILE A 346 11.19 -3.53 4.16
N ALA A 347 11.46 -2.73 3.12
CA ALA A 347 11.08 -1.32 3.10
C ALA A 347 9.56 -1.11 3.27
N LEU A 348 8.75 -1.92 2.59
CA LEU A 348 7.30 -1.87 2.70
C LEU A 348 6.80 -2.25 4.10
N LEU A 349 7.27 -3.38 4.63
CA LEU A 349 6.83 -3.89 5.94
C LEU A 349 7.35 -3.06 7.11
N SER A 350 8.46 -2.34 6.94
CA SER A 350 9.00 -1.44 7.95
C SER A 350 8.28 -0.08 8.00
N ARG A 351 7.52 0.29 6.96
CA ARG A 351 6.91 1.63 6.83
C ARG A 351 5.39 1.59 6.86
N ILE A 352 4.76 0.82 5.97
CA ILE A 352 3.31 0.86 5.75
C ILE A 352 2.52 0.42 7.00
N PRO A 353 2.91 -0.65 7.73
CA PRO A 353 2.26 -1.03 8.99
C PRO A 353 2.27 0.03 10.08
N LEU A 354 3.21 0.99 10.01
CA LEU A 354 3.34 2.09 10.96
C LEU A 354 2.62 3.37 10.49
N ASP A 355 2.09 3.36 9.28
CA ASP A 355 1.33 4.45 8.67
C ASP A 355 -0.17 4.23 8.84
N TRP A 356 -0.98 5.14 8.31
CA TRP A 356 -2.44 5.06 8.27
C TRP A 356 -3.01 5.98 7.18
N PRO A 357 -4.30 5.87 6.82
CA PRO A 357 -4.89 6.65 5.71
C PRO A 357 -4.79 8.17 5.83
N GLY A 358 -4.57 8.71 7.03
CA GLY A 358 -4.57 10.16 7.26
C GLY A 358 -5.96 10.78 7.19
N VAL A 359 -7.02 9.99 7.38
CA VAL A 359 -8.43 10.39 7.29
C VAL A 359 -9.02 10.48 8.70
N SER A 360 -9.35 11.69 9.16
CA SER A 360 -9.99 11.87 10.46
C SER A 360 -11.42 11.34 10.47
N ARG A 361 -11.94 10.99 11.65
CA ARG A 361 -13.34 10.59 11.84
C ARG A 361 -14.35 11.51 11.15
N ALA A 362 -14.20 12.82 11.35
CA ALA A 362 -15.08 13.82 10.72
C ALA A 362 -15.05 13.78 9.18
N ARG A 363 -13.91 13.41 8.57
CA ARG A 363 -13.84 13.20 7.10
C ARG A 363 -14.52 11.91 6.66
N ILE A 364 -14.44 10.86 7.46
CA ILE A 364 -15.17 9.61 7.21
C ILE A 364 -16.69 9.88 7.26
N GLU A 365 -17.15 10.59 8.30
CA GLU A 365 -18.55 11.00 8.48
C GLU A 365 -19.04 11.95 7.38
N ALA A 366 -18.13 12.61 6.65
CA ALA A 366 -18.43 13.50 5.54
C ALA A 366 -18.50 12.79 4.17
N ILE A 367 -18.18 11.49 4.09
CA ILE A 367 -18.32 10.71 2.85
C ILE A 367 -19.80 10.62 2.46
N ARG A 368 -20.11 10.87 1.18
CA ARG A 368 -21.49 10.85 0.65
C ARG A 368 -21.69 9.90 -0.52
N GLN A 369 -20.59 9.40 -1.08
CA GLN A 369 -20.62 8.37 -2.10
C GLN A 369 -21.29 7.11 -1.53
N PRO A 370 -22.12 6.41 -2.33
CA PRO A 370 -22.58 5.08 -1.97
C PRO A 370 -21.36 4.22 -1.60
N ALA A 371 -21.43 3.52 -0.48
CA ALA A 371 -20.32 2.76 0.06
C ALA A 371 -20.71 1.33 0.41
N LEU A 372 -19.85 0.38 0.05
CA LEU A 372 -19.91 -1.01 0.52
C LEU A 372 -18.70 -1.27 1.41
N ILE A 373 -18.93 -1.82 2.59
CA ILE A 373 -17.88 -2.29 3.49
C ILE A 373 -18.00 -3.81 3.59
N ILE A 374 -16.91 -4.53 3.36
CA ILE A 374 -16.87 -6.01 3.43
C ILE A 374 -15.97 -6.43 4.59
N GLY A 375 -16.47 -7.28 5.48
CA GLY A 375 -15.73 -7.81 6.63
C GLY A 375 -15.97 -9.31 6.84
N ASN A 376 -15.12 -9.95 7.65
CA ASN A 376 -15.32 -11.31 8.16
C ASN A 376 -14.81 -11.40 9.61
N ASP A 377 -15.28 -12.38 10.36
CA ASP A 377 -15.08 -12.51 11.81
C ASP A 377 -13.77 -13.18 12.24
N GLN A 378 -13.11 -13.96 11.36
CA GLN A 378 -11.85 -14.67 11.63
C GLN A 378 -10.63 -13.97 10.98
N ASP A 379 -10.48 -12.67 11.25
CA ASP A 379 -9.39 -11.84 10.73
C ASP A 379 -8.70 -11.07 11.86
N TYR A 380 -7.47 -11.45 12.18
CA TYR A 380 -6.71 -10.85 13.28
C TYR A 380 -6.23 -9.44 12.93
N VAL A 381 -5.75 -9.26 11.69
CA VAL A 381 -5.17 -8.02 11.19
C VAL A 381 -6.27 -7.02 10.80
N HIS A 382 -7.42 -7.51 10.33
CA HIS A 382 -8.56 -6.70 9.88
C HIS A 382 -9.83 -7.07 10.66
N PRO A 383 -9.90 -6.80 11.98
CA PRO A 383 -11.04 -7.20 12.78
C PRO A 383 -12.36 -6.70 12.18
N LEU A 384 -13.40 -7.54 12.20
CA LEU A 384 -14.75 -7.17 11.74
C LEU A 384 -15.26 -5.87 12.38
N ALA A 385 -14.82 -5.57 13.61
CA ALA A 385 -15.11 -4.32 14.30
C ALA A 385 -14.73 -3.07 13.47
N TYR A 386 -13.64 -3.09 12.70
CA TYR A 386 -13.26 -1.96 11.84
C TYR A 386 -14.24 -1.77 10.67
N ALA A 387 -14.71 -2.87 10.08
CA ALA A 387 -15.73 -2.82 9.04
C ALA A 387 -17.05 -2.28 9.59
N ARG A 388 -17.49 -2.77 10.76
CA ARG A 388 -18.70 -2.28 11.44
C ARG A 388 -18.59 -0.82 11.84
N GLU A 389 -17.44 -0.39 12.36
CA GLU A 389 -17.22 1.01 12.74
C GLU A 389 -17.26 1.93 11.51
N LEU A 390 -16.56 1.59 10.43
CA LEU A 390 -16.63 2.34 9.17
C LEU A 390 -18.06 2.40 8.61
N ALA A 391 -18.80 1.29 8.67
CA ALA A 391 -20.20 1.27 8.24
C ALA A 391 -21.09 2.19 9.09
N SER A 392 -20.83 2.28 10.40
CA SER A 392 -21.53 3.21 11.30
C SER A 392 -21.18 4.68 11.06
N LEU A 393 -19.96 4.95 10.57
CA LEU A 393 -19.47 6.31 10.33
C LEU A 393 -19.89 6.84 8.97
N ILE A 394 -19.93 5.99 7.93
CA ILE A 394 -20.24 6.41 6.55
C ILE A 394 -21.76 6.35 6.34
N PRO A 395 -22.44 7.50 6.17
CA PRO A 395 -23.90 7.52 6.00
C PRO A 395 -24.34 6.76 4.75
N GLY A 396 -25.41 5.98 4.86
CA GLY A 396 -25.97 5.22 3.74
C GLY A 396 -25.09 4.08 3.24
N SER A 397 -24.02 3.74 3.97
CA SER A 397 -23.17 2.62 3.61
C SER A 397 -23.86 1.27 3.87
N ARG A 398 -23.43 0.25 3.13
CA ARG A 398 -23.87 -1.15 3.29
C ARG A 398 -22.73 -1.96 3.87
N LEU A 399 -23.03 -2.79 4.87
CA LEU A 399 -22.10 -3.77 5.41
C LEU A 399 -22.43 -5.16 4.86
N ALA A 400 -21.43 -5.83 4.28
CA ALA A 400 -21.49 -7.23 3.93
C ALA A 400 -20.52 -8.01 4.83
N GLU A 401 -21.06 -8.88 5.67
CA GLU A 401 -20.27 -9.84 6.45
C GLU A 401 -20.22 -11.14 5.65
N ILE A 402 -19.01 -11.61 5.34
CA ILE A 402 -18.79 -12.80 4.51
C ILE A 402 -18.04 -13.89 5.29
N THR A 403 -18.16 -15.13 4.82
CA THR A 403 -17.43 -16.29 5.30
C THR A 403 -15.93 -16.03 5.24
N SER A 404 -15.20 -16.33 6.31
CA SER A 404 -13.74 -16.19 6.33
C SER A 404 -13.04 -17.23 5.47
N LYS A 405 -11.90 -16.87 4.85
CA LYS A 405 -11.02 -17.80 4.13
C LYS A 405 -10.56 -18.99 4.96
N THR A 406 -10.44 -18.80 6.27
CA THR A 406 -10.07 -19.86 7.22
C THR A 406 -11.15 -20.94 7.32
N ILE A 407 -12.42 -20.56 7.16
CA ILE A 407 -13.58 -21.45 7.25
C ILE A 407 -13.79 -22.12 5.89
N ASP A 408 -14.01 -21.33 4.84
CA ASP A 408 -14.22 -21.82 3.49
C ASP A 408 -13.76 -20.77 2.46
N ARG A 409 -12.69 -21.10 1.73
CA ARG A 409 -12.15 -20.23 0.68
C ARG A 409 -13.10 -20.08 -0.51
N ALA A 410 -13.81 -21.13 -0.90
CA ALA A 410 -14.72 -21.08 -2.03
C ALA A 410 -15.92 -20.18 -1.69
N ALA A 411 -16.50 -20.34 -0.49
CA ALA A 411 -17.56 -19.47 0.01
C ALA A 411 -17.09 -18.02 0.13
N TYR A 412 -15.90 -17.77 0.71
CA TYR A 412 -15.30 -16.42 0.77
C TYR A 412 -15.26 -15.76 -0.62
N VAL A 413 -14.78 -16.47 -1.65
CA VAL A 413 -14.65 -15.90 -3.00
C VAL A 413 -16.02 -15.68 -3.64
N ALA A 414 -16.96 -16.60 -3.47
CA ALA A 414 -18.31 -16.49 -4.02
C ALA A 414 -19.05 -15.30 -3.40
N GLU A 415 -19.15 -15.26 -2.07
CA GLU A 415 -19.86 -14.20 -1.35
C GLU A 415 -19.23 -12.81 -1.57
N PHE A 416 -17.89 -12.75 -1.67
CA PHE A 416 -17.21 -11.50 -2.02
C PHE A 416 -17.63 -11.02 -3.42
N ARG A 417 -17.60 -11.91 -4.42
CA ARG A 417 -17.99 -11.56 -5.80
C ARG A 417 -19.45 -11.13 -5.86
N ASP A 418 -20.33 -11.81 -5.14
CA ASP A 418 -21.77 -11.51 -5.12
C ASP A 418 -22.04 -10.16 -4.48
N ALA A 419 -21.43 -9.88 -3.33
CA ALA A 419 -21.53 -8.58 -2.66
C ALA A 419 -21.04 -7.44 -3.57
N LEU A 420 -19.90 -7.66 -4.25
CA LEU A 420 -19.31 -6.68 -5.15
C LEU A 420 -20.17 -6.48 -6.41
N ALA A 421 -20.64 -7.57 -7.04
CA ALA A 421 -21.49 -7.53 -8.23
C ALA A 421 -22.82 -6.80 -7.95
N GLY A 422 -23.49 -7.14 -6.85
CA GLY A 422 -24.75 -6.50 -6.46
C GLY A 422 -24.59 -5.00 -6.24
N PHE A 423 -23.54 -4.59 -5.52
CA PHE A 423 -23.28 -3.18 -5.25
C PHE A 423 -22.86 -2.38 -6.50
N LEU A 424 -22.04 -2.98 -7.36
CA LEU A 424 -21.56 -2.30 -8.57
C LEU A 424 -22.69 -2.13 -9.60
N SER A 425 -23.59 -3.12 -9.72
CA SER A 425 -24.73 -3.11 -10.64
C SER A 425 -25.84 -2.14 -10.23
N ASP A 426 -25.98 -1.85 -8.93
CA ASP A 426 -26.98 -0.93 -8.41
C ASP A 426 -26.77 0.49 -8.97
N ARG A 427 -27.62 0.94 -9.89
CA ARG A 427 -27.48 2.26 -10.52
C ARG A 427 -27.87 3.43 -9.63
N GLY A 428 -28.18 3.21 -8.35
CA GLY A 428 -28.60 4.27 -7.42
C GLY A 428 -29.85 4.97 -7.93
N GLY A 429 -30.99 4.27 -7.94
CA GLY A 429 -32.28 4.95 -8.07
C GLY A 429 -32.59 5.65 -6.75
N ASP A 430 -33.05 6.90 -6.84
CA ASP A 430 -33.66 7.68 -5.75
C ASP A 430 -34.41 6.77 -4.78
N ARG A 431 -33.98 6.75 -3.52
CA ARG A 431 -34.82 6.36 -2.38
C ARG A 431 -34.67 7.40 -1.30
#